data_AF-A0A8S4N0M8-F1
#
_entry.id   AF-A0A8S4N0M8-F1
#
_cell.length_a   1.000
_cell.length_b   1.000
_cell.length_c   1.000
_cell.angle_alpha   90.00
_cell.angle_beta   90.00
_cell.angle_gamma   90.00
#
_symmetry.space_group_name_H-M   'P 1'
#
loop_
_entity.id
_entity.type
_entity.pdbx_description
1 polymer ?
#
loop_
_entity_poly.entity_id
_entity_poly.type
_entity_poly.pdbx_seq_one_letter_code
_entity_poly.pdbx_strand_id
1 'polypeptide(L)'
;GNLLQDDCSINGAFYTSTIGKCKLNGTRRLETVVACQNNATCVRTGQNIDDFYCCCQEGFMGDRCQTEIDECASGPCQNNGTCKDLLKSYECDCLNGFIGVNCQLQVNESQAVCDLNNCQNNSTC
;
A
#
# COMPACT_ATOMS: atom_id res chain seq x y z
N GLY A 1 -15.00 -16.95 7.42
CA GLY A 1 -13.65 -16.54 7.85
C GLY A 1 -12.82 -16.44 6.61
N ASN A 2 -12.64 -15.22 6.08
CA ASN A 2 -11.73 -14.97 4.99
C ASN A 2 -10.33 -15.01 5.57
N LEU A 3 -9.55 -16.02 5.20
CA LEU A 3 -8.10 -16.00 5.38
C LEU A 3 -7.62 -14.91 4.43
N LEU A 4 -7.49 -13.69 4.95
CA LEU A 4 -7.02 -12.54 4.21
C LEU A 4 -5.61 -12.84 3.71
N GLN A 5 -5.36 -12.34 2.52
CA GLN A 5 -4.15 -12.38 1.70
C GLN A 5 -2.89 -11.81 2.40
N ASP A 6 -3.00 -11.48 3.70
CA ASP A 6 -2.05 -10.71 4.51
C ASP A 6 -1.23 -11.57 5.47
N ASP A 7 -1.62 -12.83 5.73
CA ASP A 7 -0.84 -13.73 6.59
C ASP A 7 0.04 -14.67 5.78
N CYS A 8 1.16 -14.13 5.29
CA CYS A 8 2.23 -14.94 4.70
C CYS A 8 3.04 -15.72 5.75
N SER A 9 2.71 -15.57 7.04
CA SER A 9 3.31 -16.31 8.13
C SER A 9 2.55 -17.62 8.36
N ILE A 10 2.61 -18.51 7.38
CA ILE A 10 2.03 -19.85 7.49
C ILE A 10 2.90 -20.69 8.45
N ASN A 11 2.64 -20.56 9.75
CA ASN A 11 2.91 -21.50 10.85
C ASN A 11 3.79 -22.72 10.51
N GLY A 12 5.09 -22.51 10.23
CA GLY A 12 6.08 -23.58 10.09
C GLY A 12 5.82 -24.65 9.02
N ALA A 13 4.96 -24.39 8.03
CA ALA A 13 4.70 -25.35 6.96
C ALA A 13 5.71 -25.14 5.81
N PHE A 14 6.41 -26.21 5.45
CA PHE A 14 7.48 -26.24 4.44
C PHE A 14 6.91 -26.10 3.01
N TYR A 15 6.41 -24.91 2.65
CA TYR A 15 6.07 -24.59 1.27
C TYR A 15 7.30 -24.05 0.54
N THR A 16 7.47 -24.43 -0.72
CA THR A 16 8.51 -23.85 -1.57
C THR A 16 8.07 -22.44 -1.95
N SER A 17 8.67 -21.42 -1.35
CA SER A 17 8.46 -20.02 -1.72
C SER A 17 9.59 -19.52 -2.61
N THR A 18 9.24 -18.79 -3.65
CA THR A 18 10.20 -18.15 -4.56
C THR A 18 9.71 -16.75 -4.90
N ILE A 19 10.63 -15.79 -4.99
CA ILE A 19 10.29 -14.43 -5.39
C ILE A 19 9.76 -14.46 -6.82
N GLY A 20 8.57 -13.89 -7.02
CA GLY A 20 7.96 -13.65 -8.31
C GLY A 20 7.41 -14.88 -9.05
N LYS A 21 7.98 -16.08 -8.97
CA LYS A 21 7.57 -17.20 -9.86
C LYS A 21 7.47 -18.56 -9.18
N CYS A 22 6.29 -19.18 -9.21
CA CYS A 22 6.13 -20.60 -8.88
C CYS A 22 6.24 -21.47 -10.15
N LYS A 23 6.90 -22.61 -10.01
CA LYS A 23 6.83 -23.70 -11.00
C LYS A 23 5.73 -24.68 -10.60
N LEU A 24 4.70 -24.80 -11.44
CA LEU A 24 3.57 -25.72 -11.23
C LEU A 24 3.59 -26.82 -12.30
N ASN A 25 3.19 -28.02 -11.91
CA ASN A 25 3.16 -29.17 -12.82
C ASN A 25 1.94 -29.02 -13.75
N GLY A 26 2.19 -28.62 -15.00
CA GLY A 26 1.17 -28.65 -16.04
C GLY A 26 0.81 -30.08 -16.45
N THR A 27 -0.40 -30.28 -16.96
CA THR A 27 -0.90 -31.58 -17.48
C THR A 27 -0.23 -32.03 -18.78
N ARG A 28 0.66 -31.22 -19.35
CA ARG A 28 1.58 -31.55 -20.45
C ARG A 28 2.97 -31.12 -20.00
N ARG A 29 4.06 -31.73 -20.50
CA ARG A 29 5.48 -31.49 -20.12
C ARG A 29 6.00 -30.03 -20.19
N LEU A 30 5.12 -29.04 -20.28
CA LEU A 30 5.39 -27.61 -20.17
C LEU A 30 5.15 -27.19 -18.71
N GLU A 31 6.23 -26.87 -17.98
CA GLU A 31 6.14 -26.19 -16.69
C GLU A 31 5.31 -24.91 -16.89
N THR A 32 4.20 -24.76 -16.16
CA THR A 32 3.47 -23.50 -16.21
C THR A 32 4.00 -22.60 -15.11
N VAL A 33 4.50 -21.44 -15.53
CA VAL A 33 5.12 -20.46 -14.65
C VAL A 33 4.06 -19.44 -14.29
N VAL A 34 3.62 -19.47 -13.04
CA VAL A 34 2.76 -18.42 -12.50
C VAL A 34 3.65 -17.31 -11.98
N ALA A 35 3.40 -16.08 -12.44
CA ALA A 35 4.15 -14.90 -12.08
C ALA A 35 3.34 -14.00 -11.15
N CYS A 36 3.85 -13.80 -9.94
CA CYS A 36 3.47 -12.73 -9.03
C CYS A 36 4.25 -11.45 -9.40
N GLN A 37 3.59 -10.31 -9.35
CA GLN A 37 4.15 -9.01 -9.72
C GLN A 37 4.67 -8.26 -8.50
N ASN A 38 5.31 -7.10 -8.71
CA ASN A 38 5.71 -6.17 -7.65
C ASN A 38 6.49 -6.81 -6.49
N ASN A 39 7.46 -7.66 -6.82
CA ASN A 39 8.30 -8.40 -5.88
C ASN A 39 7.52 -9.27 -4.87
N ALA A 40 6.28 -9.62 -5.19
CA ALA A 40 5.50 -10.54 -4.39
C ALA A 40 6.15 -11.93 -4.34
N THR A 41 5.96 -12.61 -3.21
CA THR A 41 6.44 -13.98 -3.04
C THR A 41 5.38 -14.94 -3.54
N CYS A 42 5.76 -15.83 -4.47
CA CYS A 42 4.85 -16.87 -4.90
C CYS A 42 4.90 -18.03 -3.89
N VAL A 43 3.73 -18.40 -3.36
CA VAL A 43 3.57 -19.52 -2.43
C VAL A 43 2.78 -20.61 -3.13
N ARG A 44 3.40 -21.78 -3.26
CA ARG A 44 2.76 -22.96 -3.81
C ARG A 44 2.06 -23.74 -2.69
N THR A 45 0.76 -23.98 -2.82
CA THR A 45 -0.05 -24.72 -1.84
C THR A 45 -0.31 -26.18 -2.26
N GLY A 46 0.00 -26.53 -3.52
CA GLY A 46 -0.21 -27.86 -4.09
C GLY A 46 0.57 -28.06 -5.38
N GLN A 47 0.13 -28.98 -6.24
CA GLN A 47 0.86 -29.30 -7.49
C GLN A 47 0.10 -28.89 -8.75
N ASN A 48 -1.20 -28.59 -8.64
CA ASN A 48 -2.00 -28.15 -9.78
C ASN A 48 -1.74 -26.69 -10.13
N ILE A 49 -2.21 -26.29 -11.31
CA ILE A 49 -2.02 -24.93 -11.84
C ILE A 49 -2.68 -23.83 -11.00
N ASP A 50 -3.73 -24.19 -10.25
CA ASP A 50 -4.50 -23.27 -9.40
C ASP A 50 -4.05 -23.32 -7.94
N ASP A 51 -3.12 -24.21 -7.58
CA ASP A 51 -2.65 -24.40 -6.20
C ASP A 51 -1.49 -23.44 -5.86
N PHE A 52 -1.74 -22.14 -6.01
CA PHE A 52 -0.80 -21.08 -5.63
C PHE A 52 -1.54 -19.86 -5.07
N TYR A 53 -0.81 -19.03 -4.34
CA TYR A 53 -1.21 -17.64 -4.13
C TYR A 53 0.02 -16.73 -4.13
N CYS A 54 -0.18 -15.46 -4.43
CA CYS A 54 0.86 -14.44 -4.36
C CYS A 54 0.75 -13.70 -3.03
N CYS A 55 1.82 -13.76 -2.23
CA CYS A 55 2.00 -12.94 -1.05
C CYS A 55 2.46 -11.54 -1.50
N CYS A 56 1.54 -10.59 -1.48
CA CYS A 56 1.79 -9.24 -1.94
C CYS A 56 2.72 -8.50 -0.99
N GLN A 57 3.57 -7.65 -1.57
CA GLN A 57 4.24 -6.62 -0.77
C GLN A 57 3.20 -5.58 -0.33
N GLU A 58 3.44 -4.92 0.79
CA GLU A 58 2.62 -3.80 1.24
C GLU A 58 2.43 -2.78 0.11
N GLY A 59 1.21 -2.23 -0.02
CA GLY A 59 0.84 -1.29 -1.08
C GLY A 59 0.44 -1.95 -2.40
N PHE A 60 0.33 -3.28 -2.46
CA PHE A 60 -0.16 -3.99 -3.64
C PHE A 60 -1.27 -4.99 -3.30
N MET A 61 -2.18 -5.18 -4.25
CA MET A 61 -3.33 -6.08 -4.15
C MET A 61 -3.60 -6.86 -5.44
N GLY A 62 -4.57 -7.77 -5.36
CA GLY A 62 -5.01 -8.65 -6.45
C GLY A 62 -4.31 -10.01 -6.43
N ASP A 63 -4.88 -10.98 -7.15
CA ASP A 63 -4.44 -12.39 -7.13
C ASP A 63 -2.97 -12.59 -7.51
N ARG A 64 -2.40 -11.66 -8.29
CA ARG A 64 -0.99 -11.66 -8.69
C ARG A 64 -0.24 -10.42 -8.21
N CYS A 65 -0.80 -9.66 -7.26
CA CYS A 65 -0.22 -8.43 -6.71
C CYS A 65 0.10 -7.40 -7.81
N GLN A 66 -0.71 -7.36 -8.87
CA GLN A 66 -0.49 -6.53 -10.05
C GLN A 66 -1.01 -5.10 -9.89
N THR A 67 -1.87 -4.88 -8.90
CA THR A 67 -2.55 -3.60 -8.69
C THR A 67 -1.92 -2.93 -7.49
N GLU A 68 -1.48 -1.70 -7.66
CA GLU A 68 -1.07 -0.82 -6.56
C GLU A 68 -2.34 -0.33 -5.82
N ILE A 69 -2.26 -0.20 -4.50
CA ILE A 69 -3.40 0.15 -3.67
C ILE A 69 -3.62 1.66 -3.74
N ASP A 70 -4.75 2.08 -4.32
CA ASP A 70 -5.16 3.50 -4.28
C ASP A 70 -5.53 3.92 -2.85
N GLU A 71 -4.60 4.57 -2.14
CA GLU A 71 -4.83 5.04 -0.79
C GLU A 71 -5.78 6.25 -0.75
N CYS A 72 -5.95 6.95 -1.89
CA CYS A 72 -6.89 8.04 -2.05
C CYS A 72 -8.34 7.57 -2.22
N ALA A 73 -8.60 6.30 -2.52
CA ALA A 73 -9.94 5.76 -2.76
C ALA A 73 -10.92 5.95 -1.59
N SER A 74 -10.39 6.04 -0.36
CA SER A 74 -11.19 6.32 0.86
C SER A 74 -11.57 7.80 1.03
N GLY A 75 -11.02 8.70 0.21
CA GLY A 75 -11.18 10.14 0.32
C GLY A 75 -10.60 10.71 1.62
N PRO A 76 -9.30 10.48 1.93
CA PRO A 76 -8.75 10.85 3.23
C PRO A 76 -8.58 12.37 3.42
N CYS A 77 -8.40 13.14 2.34
CA CYS A 77 -8.20 14.58 2.40
C CYS A 77 -9.51 15.33 2.63
N GLN A 78 -9.54 16.16 3.68
CA GLN A 78 -10.68 16.98 4.07
C GLN A 78 -10.59 18.39 3.48
N ASN A 79 -11.63 19.19 3.71
CA ASN A 79 -11.68 20.62 3.36
C ASN A 79 -11.29 20.91 1.90
N ASN A 80 -11.70 20.02 1.00
CA ASN A 80 -11.47 20.14 -0.43
C ASN A 80 -9.97 20.12 -0.83
N GLY A 81 -9.13 19.51 0.02
CA GLY A 81 -7.75 19.17 -0.33
C GLY A 81 -7.69 18.12 -1.45
N THR A 82 -6.66 18.21 -2.29
CA THR A 82 -6.45 17.25 -3.38
C THR A 82 -5.64 16.08 -2.85
N CYS A 83 -6.14 14.85 -3.04
CA CYS A 83 -5.41 13.65 -2.67
C CYS A 83 -4.48 13.23 -3.80
N LYS A 84 -3.25 12.92 -3.44
CA LYS A 84 -2.24 12.34 -4.31
C LYS A 84 -1.87 10.96 -3.78
N ASP A 85 -2.14 9.97 -4.60
CA ASP A 85 -1.82 8.58 -4.35
C ASP A 85 -0.31 8.33 -4.44
N LEU A 86 0.25 7.56 -3.50
CA LEU A 86 1.68 7.27 -3.39
C LEU A 86 1.86 5.82 -2.92
N LEU A 87 2.97 5.19 -3.25
CA LEU A 87 3.17 3.79 -2.82
C LEU A 87 3.09 3.61 -1.28
N LYS A 88 2.04 2.91 -0.82
CA LYS A 88 1.72 2.61 0.60
C LYS A 88 1.27 3.82 1.42
N SER A 89 0.92 4.94 0.79
CA SER A 89 0.65 6.19 1.49
C SER A 89 -0.15 7.14 0.61
N TYR A 90 -0.57 8.26 1.17
CA TYR A 90 -1.09 9.36 0.37
C TYR A 90 -0.50 10.68 0.85
N GLU A 91 -0.66 11.69 0.03
CA GLU A 91 -0.31 13.07 0.33
C GLU A 91 -1.52 13.95 0.04
N CYS A 92 -1.87 14.84 0.97
CA CYS A 92 -2.95 15.80 0.77
C CYS A 92 -2.38 17.18 0.47
N ASP A 93 -2.64 17.68 -0.73
CA ASP A 93 -2.40 19.08 -1.10
C ASP A 93 -3.52 19.94 -0.54
N CYS A 94 -3.25 20.61 0.59
CA CYS A 94 -4.23 21.43 1.29
C CYS A 94 -4.44 22.78 0.61
N LEU A 95 -5.69 23.24 0.59
CA LEU A 95 -6.02 24.59 0.20
C LEU A 95 -5.51 25.61 1.24
N ASN A 96 -5.29 26.85 0.79
CA ASN A 96 -4.88 27.95 1.66
C ASN A 96 -5.79 28.07 2.88
N GLY A 97 -5.18 28.10 4.07
CA GLY A 97 -5.90 28.17 5.34
C GLY A 97 -6.23 26.81 5.96
N PHE A 98 -5.77 25.69 5.39
CA PHE A 98 -5.88 24.36 5.99
C PHE A 98 -4.52 23.66 6.11
N ILE A 99 -4.33 22.90 7.19
CA ILE A 99 -3.12 22.13 7.50
C ILE A 99 -3.46 20.78 8.13
N GLY A 100 -2.42 19.98 8.40
CA GLY A 100 -2.51 18.63 8.92
C GLY A 100 -2.44 17.58 7.80
N VAL A 101 -2.13 16.34 8.16
CA VAL A 101 -1.95 15.22 7.22
C VAL A 101 -3.15 15.06 6.26
N ASN A 102 -4.36 15.35 6.76
CA ASN A 102 -5.61 15.21 6.02
C ASN A 102 -6.28 16.56 5.74
N CYS A 103 -5.55 17.68 5.84
CA CYS A 103 -6.10 19.04 5.74
C CYS A 103 -7.26 19.32 6.72
N GLN A 104 -7.30 18.62 7.85
CA GLN A 104 -8.42 18.63 8.78
C GLN A 104 -8.42 19.85 9.73
N LEU A 105 -7.30 20.57 9.81
CA LEU A 105 -7.15 21.71 10.71
C LEU A 105 -7.24 23.01 9.92
N GLN A 106 -7.99 23.99 10.42
CA GLN A 106 -8.03 25.33 9.87
C GLN A 106 -6.92 26.19 10.51
N VAL A 107 -6.16 26.90 9.68
CA VAL A 107 -5.19 27.89 10.14
C VAL A 107 -5.95 29.11 10.64
N ASN A 108 -5.84 29.40 11.93
CA ASN A 108 -6.24 30.66 12.52
C ASN A 108 -4.99 31.50 12.83
N GLU A 109 -5.21 32.77 13.20
CA GLU A 109 -4.15 33.73 13.54
C GLU A 109 -3.22 33.23 14.67
N SER A 110 -3.70 32.31 15.52
CA SER A 110 -2.91 31.69 16.61
C SER A 110 -2.13 30.43 16.21
N GLN A 111 -2.35 29.88 15.01
CA GLN A 111 -1.72 28.66 14.49
C GLN A 111 -0.94 28.90 13.19
N ALA A 112 -0.66 30.17 12.85
CA ALA A 112 0.37 30.53 11.89
C ALA A 112 1.74 30.10 12.44
N VAL A 113 2.03 28.80 12.35
CA VAL A 113 3.35 28.22 12.59
C VAL A 113 4.32 28.90 11.64
N CYS A 114 5.51 29.20 12.18
CA CYS A 114 6.45 30.24 11.78
C CYS A 114 7.10 30.10 10.38
N ASP A 115 6.32 29.99 9.31
CA ASP A 115 6.84 29.86 7.93
C ASP A 115 6.97 31.19 7.17
N LEU A 116 6.58 32.32 7.79
CA LEU A 116 6.67 33.64 7.15
C LEU A 116 7.19 34.73 8.10
N ASN A 117 8.29 34.48 8.84
CA ASN A 117 9.04 35.56 9.54
C ASN A 117 8.16 36.60 10.28
N ASN A 118 7.05 36.16 10.86
CA ASN A 118 6.07 37.06 11.49
C ASN A 118 6.09 36.92 13.01
N CYS A 119 7.27 36.68 13.57
CA CYS A 119 7.52 36.82 15.00
C CYS A 119 7.63 38.31 15.32
N GLN A 120 6.52 38.96 15.69
CA GLN A 120 6.59 40.26 16.35
C GLN A 120 6.51 40.06 17.87
N ASN A 121 7.48 40.64 18.57
CA ASN A 121 7.59 40.72 20.04
C ASN A 121 7.91 39.40 20.77
N ASN A 122 9.13 38.89 20.55
CA ASN A 122 9.86 38.09 21.54
C ASN A 122 9.20 36.76 21.98
N SER A 123 8.25 36.24 21.21
CA SER A 123 7.72 34.89 21.41
C SER A 123 8.61 33.86 20.70
N THR A 124 9.04 32.84 21.44
CA THR A 124 9.64 31.64 20.85
C THR A 124 8.54 30.84 20.15
N CYS A 125 8.75 30.55 18.87
CA CYS A 125 8.27 29.30 18.29
C CYS A 125 9.12 28.17 18.89
#